data_AF-A0A0V1KK99-F1
#
_entry.id   AF-A0A0V1KK99-F1
#
_cell.length_a   1.000
_cell.length_b   1.000
_cell.length_c   1.000
_cell.angle_alpha   90.00
_cell.angle_beta   90.00
_cell.angle_gamma   90.00
#
_symmetry.space_group_name_H-M   'P 1'
#
loop_
_entity.id
_entity.type
_entity.pdbx_description
1 polymer ?
#
loop_
_entity_poly.entity_id
_entity_poly.type
_entity_poly.pdbx_seq_one_letter_code
_entity_poly.pdbx_strand_id
1 'polypeptide(L)' 'MQLAGSEVNREADGAKWALVEGKNTICFTTCDYKMSEKQIPGAAICLENAGVYNAFTAAAFNVEACNK' A
#
# COMPACT_ATOMS: atom_id res chain seq x y z
N MET A 1 8.59 -1.85 -14.11
CA MET A 1 7.20 -2.06 -13.69
C MET A 1 6.36 -1.05 -14.45
N GLN A 2 5.43 -1.49 -15.29
CA GLN A 2 4.54 -0.58 -16.00
C GLN A 2 3.32 -0.37 -15.10
N LEU A 3 3.19 0.83 -14.53
CA LEU A 3 2.00 1.22 -13.79
C LEU A 3 0.83 1.28 -14.79
N ALA A 4 -0.38 0.90 -14.36
CA ALA A 4 -1.54 0.77 -15.26
C ALA A 4 -2.01 2.10 -15.90
N GLY A 5 -1.31 3.22 -15.67
CA GLY A 5 -1.64 4.55 -16.17
C GLY A 5 -2.88 5.18 -15.53
N SER A 6 -3.71 4.37 -14.86
CA SER A 6 -4.82 4.82 -14.03
C SER A 6 -4.34 5.12 -12.62
N GLU A 7 -4.44 6.39 -12.22
CA GLU A 7 -4.29 6.80 -10.84
C GLU A 7 -5.47 6.28 -10.01
N VAL A 8 -5.21 5.88 -8.78
CA VAL A 8 -6.26 5.52 -7.81
C VAL A 8 -6.05 6.34 -6.55
N ASN A 9 -7.16 6.82 -5.98
CA ASN A 9 -7.13 7.47 -4.68
C ASN A 9 -6.77 6.42 -3.62
N ARG A 10 -5.98 6.81 -2.62
CA ARG A 10 -5.60 5.90 -1.53
C ARG A 10 -6.82 5.29 -0.84
N GLU A 11 -7.89 6.05 -0.67
CA GLU A 11 -9.15 5.59 -0.07
C GLU A 11 -9.91 4.59 -0.97
N ALA A 12 -9.60 4.54 -2.26
CA ALA A 12 -10.21 3.65 -3.24
C ALA A 12 -9.31 2.44 -3.60
N ASP A 13 -8.07 2.40 -3.10
CA ASP A 13 -7.17 1.26 -3.29
C ASP A 13 -7.67 0.06 -2.47
N GLY A 14 -8.24 -0.92 -3.18
CA GLY A 14 -8.76 -2.16 -2.60
C GLY A 14 -7.69 -3.15 -2.16
N ALA A 15 -6.44 -3.01 -2.63
CA ALA A 15 -5.35 -3.92 -2.26
C ALA A 15 -4.84 -3.68 -0.83
N LYS A 16 -4.96 -2.43 -0.34
CA LYS A 16 -4.68 -2.04 1.05
C LYS A 16 -3.38 -2.63 1.60
N TRP A 17 -2.23 -2.09 1.20
CA TRP A 17 -0.91 -2.64 1.49
C TRP A 17 -0.02 -1.65 2.25
N ALA A 18 0.93 -2.18 3.02
CA ALA A 18 1.93 -1.39 3.75
C ALA A 18 3.32 -1.98 3.55
N LEU A 19 4.31 -1.10 3.45
CA LEU A 19 5.73 -1.47 3.47
C LEU A 19 6.23 -1.44 4.90
N VAL A 20 7.09 -2.38 5.25
CA VAL A 20 7.84 -2.33 6.50
C VAL A 20 9.21 -1.75 6.20
N GLU A 21 9.41 -0.47 6.53
CA GLU A 21 10.67 0.22 6.26
C GLU A 21 11.88 -0.51 6.87
N GLY A 22 12.98 -0.54 6.11
CA GLY A 22 14.20 -1.23 6.51
C GLY A 22 14.12 -2.77 6.44
N LYS A 23 13.00 -3.34 5.98
CA LYS A 23 12.82 -4.77 5.74
C LYS A 23 12.32 -4.99 4.32
N ASN A 24 12.64 -6.14 3.71
CA ASN A 24 12.10 -6.51 2.40
C ASN A 24 10.66 -7.03 2.51
N THR A 25 9.84 -6.44 3.37
CA THR A 25 8.52 -6.95 3.75
C THR A 25 7.41 -6.02 3.28
N ILE A 26 6.42 -6.61 2.63
CA ILE A 26 5.15 -5.98 2.28
C ILE A 26 4.01 -6.73 2.96
N CYS A 27 3.01 -6.00 3.46
CA CYS A 27 1.83 -6.58 4.08
C CYS A 27 0.58 -6.11 3.36
N PHE A 28 -0.33 -7.04 3.02
CA PHE A 28 -1.69 -6.75 2.57
C PHE A 28 -2.61 -6.82 3.78
N THR A 29 -3.42 -5.79 3.99
CA THR A 29 -4.18 -5.59 5.22
C THR A 29 -5.67 -5.47 4.92
N THR A 30 -6.50 -5.83 5.88
CA THR A 30 -7.94 -5.53 5.81
C THR A 30 -8.26 -4.11 6.30
N CYS A 31 -7.27 -3.38 6.82
CA CYS A 31 -7.41 -2.07 7.45
C CYS A 31 -7.43 -0.93 6.42
N ASP A 32 -8.27 0.07 6.65
CA ASP A 32 -8.27 1.28 5.83
C ASP A 32 -7.03 2.15 6.12
N TYR A 33 -6.57 2.92 5.14
CA TYR A 33 -5.48 3.91 5.31
C TYR A 33 -5.93 5.17 6.07
N LYS A 34 -6.47 5.01 7.28
CA LYS A 34 -6.99 6.13 8.10
C LYS A 34 -6.13 6.32 9.35
N MET A 35 -5.79 7.58 9.62
CA MET A 35 -5.08 7.97 10.85
C MET A 35 -5.92 7.71 12.11
N SER A 36 -7.24 7.88 11.99
CA SER A 36 -8.18 7.44 13.03
C SER A 36 -8.44 5.95 12.86
N GLU A 37 -7.86 5.16 13.76
CA GLU A 37 -8.10 3.72 13.81
C GLU A 37 -9.57 3.47 14.16
N LYS A 38 -10.29 2.79 13.26
CA LYS A 38 -11.59 2.22 13.64
C LYS A 38 -11.29 1.08 14.61
N GLN A 39 -11.98 1.02 15.75
CA GLN A 39 -11.89 -0.12 16.68
C GLN A 39 -12.59 -1.35 16.10
N ILE A 40 -12.04 -1.89 15.01
CA ILE A 40 -12.54 -3.05 14.28
C ILE A 40 -11.35 -4.00 14.12
N PRO A 41 -11.50 -5.30 14.39
CA PRO A 41 -10.42 -6.26 14.19
C PRO A 41 -9.96 -6.26 12.73
N GLY A 42 -8.65 -6.21 12.53
CA GLY A 42 -8.00 -6.31 11.23
C GLY A 42 -7.05 -7.50 11.16
N ALA A 43 -6.71 -7.90 9.94
CA ALA A 43 -5.69 -8.88 9.67
C ALA A 43 -4.73 -8.36 8.60
N ALA A 44 -3.51 -8.89 8.61
CA ALA A 44 -2.55 -8.66 7.56
C ALA A 44 -1.84 -9.95 7.17
N ILE A 45 -1.57 -10.10 5.87
CA ILE A 45 -0.70 -11.13 5.32
C ILE A 45 0.57 -10.44 4.85
N CYS A 46 1.70 -10.81 5.45
CA CYS A 46 3.00 -10.23 5.11
C CYS A 46 3.85 -11.21 4.30
N LEU A 47 4.51 -10.69 3.27
CA LEU A 47 5.44 -11.40 2.40
C LEU A 47 6.81 -10.72 2.49
N GLU A 48 7.86 -11.52 2.68
CA GLU A 48 9.23 -11.05 2.55
C GLU A 48 9.78 -11.40 1.17
N ASN A 49 9.94 -10.39 0.33
CA ASN A 49 10.49 -10.52 -1.01
C ASN A 49 11.00 -9.17 -1.50
N ALA A 50 12.31 -9.08 -1.76
CA ALA A 50 12.95 -7.83 -2.18
C ALA A 50 12.43 -7.29 -3.52
N GLY A 51 12.10 -8.16 -4.47
CA GLY A 51 11.57 -7.76 -5.77
C GLY A 51 10.18 -7.14 -5.66
N VAL A 52 9.29 -7.78 -4.90
CA VAL A 52 7.94 -7.27 -4.62
C VAL A 52 8.03 -5.99 -3.79
N TYR A 53 8.84 -5.98 -2.73
CA TYR A 53 9.06 -4.79 -1.90
C TYR A 53 9.48 -3.59 -2.76
N ASN A 54 10.51 -3.74 -3.61
CA ASN A 54 10.99 -2.65 -4.47
C ASN A 54 9.96 -2.16 -5.47
N ALA A 55 9.13 -3.06 -6.02
CA ALA A 55 8.03 -2.70 -6.91
C ALA A 55 7.03 -1.79 -6.19
N PHE A 56 6.61 -2.17 -4.98
CA PHE A 56 5.67 -1.40 -4.19
C PHE A 56 6.30 -0.13 -3.60
N THR A 57 7.59 -0.13 -3.26
CA THR A 57 8.34 1.09 -2.92
C THR A 57 8.28 2.10 -4.06
N ALA A 58 8.51 1.68 -5.30
CA ALA A 58 8.38 2.57 -6.45
C ALA A 58 6.95 3.11 -6.61
N ALA A 59 5.92 2.30 -6.36
CA ALA A 59 4.53 2.79 -6.37
C ALA A 59 4.27 3.83 -5.26
N ALA A 60 4.79 3.61 -4.04
CA ALA A 60 4.64 4.52 -2.91
C ALA A 60 5.33 5.88 -3.10
N PHE A 61 6.35 5.98 -3.97
CA PHE A 61 7.01 7.25 -4.26
C PHE A 61 6.30 8.11 -5.32
N ASN A 62 5.42 7.50 -6.13
CA ASN A 62 4.71 8.20 -7.21
C ASN A 62 3.32 8.70 -6.76
N VAL A 63 3.19 9.17 -5.51
CA VAL A 63 1.93 9.73 -5.01
C VAL A 63 1.82 11.19 -5.43
N GLU A 64 0.82 11.51 -6.24
CA GLU A 64 0.49 12.88 -6.61
C GLU A 64 -0.78 13.35 -5.88
N ALA A 65 -0.96 14.66 -5.76
CA ALA A 65 -2.21 15.21 -5.27
C ALA A 65 -3.32 14.91 -6.28
N CYS A 66 -4.43 14.33 -5.83
CA CYS A 66 -5.55 14.05 -6.73
C CYS A 66 -6.05 15.34 -7.38
N ASN A 67 -6.03 15.40 -8.71
CA ASN A 67 -6.69 16.47 -9.46
C ASN A 67 -8.22 16.31 -9.26
N LYS A 68 -8.85 17.31 -8.64
CA LYS A 68 -10.31 17.33 -8.42
C LYS A 68 -11.08 17.62 -9.70
#